data_AF-A0A7S7P1K2-F1
#
_entry.id   AF-A0A7S7P1K2-F1
#
_cell.length_a   1.000
_cell.length_b   1.000
_cell.length_c   1.000
_cell.angle_alpha   90.00
_cell.angle_beta   90.00
_cell.angle_gamma   90.00
#
_symmetry.space_group_name_H-M   'P 1'
#
loop_
_entity.id
_entity.type
_entity.pdbx_description
1 polymer ?
#
loop_
_entity_poly.entity_id
_entity_poly.type
_entity_poly.pdbx_seq_one_letter_code
_entity_poly.pdbx_strand_id
1 'polypeptide(L)'
;MTTDSDIELSGPFQAKDGNGRTLDIKAIRIFDEGYGIIDVYVDFKARLEPGAHKDTVLVRQIVERLRALGYKGPDFGHGDPGLQESSLIVLEAPEEFTAFAKSRGWKNLAEDFE
;
A
#
# COMPACT_ATOMS: atom_id res chain seq x y z
N MET A 1 5.73 -15.56 1.00
CA MET A 1 5.45 -16.12 2.34
C MET A 1 4.56 -15.10 3.02
N THR A 2 3.33 -15.45 3.36
CA THR A 2 2.49 -14.61 4.23
C THR A 2 3.04 -14.79 5.63
N THR A 3 3.72 -13.78 6.12
CA THR A 3 4.14 -13.74 7.52
C THR A 3 2.85 -13.55 8.32
N ASP A 4 2.75 -14.19 9.48
CA ASP A 4 1.59 -14.08 10.39
C ASP A 4 1.28 -12.62 10.79
N SER A 5 2.21 -11.72 10.48
CA SER A 5 2.29 -10.28 10.72
C SER A 5 1.73 -9.38 9.60
N ASP A 6 1.00 -9.91 8.62
CA ASP A 6 0.43 -9.08 7.53
C ASP A 6 -1.03 -8.67 7.81
N ILE A 7 -1.33 -7.37 7.74
CA ILE A 7 -2.71 -6.85 7.77
C ILE A 7 -3.18 -6.59 6.34
N GLU A 8 -4.19 -7.33 5.90
CA GLU A 8 -4.88 -7.03 4.65
C GLU A 8 -5.82 -5.83 4.82
N LEU A 9 -5.56 -4.78 4.06
CA LEU A 9 -6.36 -3.56 4.01
C LEU A 9 -7.48 -3.65 2.96
N SER A 10 -7.19 -4.31 1.84
CA SER A 10 -8.14 -4.53 0.75
C SER A 10 -7.88 -5.88 0.09
N GLY A 11 -8.94 -6.63 -0.18
CA GLY A 11 -8.92 -7.75 -1.12
C GLY A 11 -8.87 -7.32 -2.59
N PRO A 12 -9.11 -8.26 -3.53
CA PRO A 12 -8.87 -8.05 -4.96
C PRO A 12 -9.70 -6.94 -5.59
N PHE A 13 -9.08 -6.19 -6.51
CA PHE A 13 -9.75 -5.18 -7.33
C PHE A 13 -8.94 -4.89 -8.61
N GLN A 14 -9.49 -4.05 -9.48
CA GLN A 14 -8.82 -3.61 -10.70
C GLN A 14 -8.50 -2.12 -10.63
N ALA A 15 -7.32 -1.74 -11.13
CA ALA A 15 -6.89 -0.35 -11.27
C ALA A 15 -6.41 -0.10 -12.70
N LYS A 16 -6.41 1.16 -13.12
CA LYS A 16 -5.81 1.57 -14.40
C LYS A 16 -4.50 2.30 -14.17
N ASP A 17 -3.53 2.04 -15.04
CA ASP A 17 -2.31 2.83 -15.13
C ASP A 17 -2.51 4.08 -16.01
N GLY A 18 -1.50 4.94 -16.09
CA GLY A 18 -1.49 6.14 -16.91
C GLY A 18 -1.53 5.86 -18.42
N ASN A 19 -1.23 4.63 -18.85
CA ASN A 19 -1.35 4.17 -20.23
C ASN A 19 -2.73 3.58 -20.54
N GLY A 20 -3.65 3.58 -19.57
CA GLY A 20 -4.98 3.00 -19.69
C GLY A 20 -5.02 1.46 -19.62
N ARG A 21 -3.91 0.80 -19.27
CA ARG A 21 -3.87 -0.64 -19.05
C ARG A 21 -4.59 -0.98 -17.76
N THR A 22 -5.39 -2.03 -17.78
CA THR A 22 -6.06 -2.54 -16.57
C THR A 22 -5.15 -3.54 -15.87
N LEU A 23 -4.90 -3.31 -14.59
CA LEU A 23 -4.06 -4.13 -13.74
C LEU A 23 -4.92 -4.81 -12.68
N ASP A 24 -4.78 -6.13 -12.55
CA ASP A 24 -5.43 -6.91 -11.51
C ASP A 24 -4.59 -6.92 -10.23
N ILE A 25 -5.13 -6.31 -9.18
CA ILE A 25 -4.54 -6.27 -7.84
C ILE A 25 -5.14 -7.41 -7.01
N LYS A 26 -4.26 -8.14 -6.31
CA LYS A 26 -4.64 -9.23 -5.40
C LYS A 26 -5.04 -8.68 -4.04
N ALA A 27 -4.21 -7.82 -3.47
CA ALA A 27 -4.42 -7.27 -2.15
C ALA A 27 -3.63 -5.97 -1.96
N ILE A 28 -4.06 -5.18 -0.97
CA ILE A 28 -3.27 -4.12 -0.35
C ILE A 28 -2.99 -4.56 1.08
N ARG A 29 -1.72 -4.53 1.50
CA ARG A 29 -1.26 -5.00 2.81
C ARG A 29 -0.31 -4.00 3.45
N ILE A 30 -0.23 -4.08 4.77
CA ILE A 30 0.81 -3.49 5.60
C ILE A 30 1.29 -4.56 6.58
N PHE A 31 2.48 -4.40 7.17
CA PHE A 31 2.84 -5.21 8.33
C PHE A 31 2.06 -4.74 9.55
N ASP A 32 1.74 -5.63 10.47
CA ASP A 32 0.94 -5.40 11.67
C ASP A 32 1.65 -4.52 12.71
N GLU A 33 2.97 -4.52 12.67
CA GLU A 33 3.85 -3.81 13.58
C GLU A 33 4.94 -3.04 12.81
N GLY A 34 5.27 -1.83 13.25
CA GLY A 34 6.29 -1.01 12.61
C GLY A 34 6.78 0.15 13.46
N TYR A 35 7.87 0.77 13.00
CA TYR A 35 8.46 1.97 13.59
C TYR A 35 8.26 3.14 12.63
N GLY A 36 7.43 4.12 13.02
CA GLY A 36 7.27 5.36 12.24
C GLY A 36 6.40 5.19 10.99
N ILE A 37 6.96 5.52 9.82
CA ILE A 37 6.24 5.60 8.54
C ILE A 37 5.83 4.20 8.07
N ILE A 38 4.60 4.06 7.56
CA ILE A 38 4.04 2.77 7.15
C ILE A 38 4.28 2.55 5.66
N ASP A 39 4.99 1.48 5.33
CA ASP A 39 5.07 0.97 3.95
C ASP A 39 3.80 0.21 3.57
N VAL A 40 3.21 0.56 2.43
CA VAL A 40 2.02 -0.09 1.88
C VAL A 40 2.40 -0.96 0.69
N TYR A 41 2.13 -2.25 0.83
CA TYR A 41 2.43 -3.29 -0.14
C TYR A 41 1.20 -3.54 -1.02
N VAL A 42 1.38 -3.48 -2.34
CA VAL A 42 0.29 -3.72 -3.30
C VAL A 42 0.68 -4.87 -4.23
N ASP A 43 0.03 -6.00 -4.05
CA ASP A 43 0.32 -7.23 -4.79
C ASP A 43 -0.48 -7.30 -6.09
N PHE A 44 0.19 -7.61 -7.21
CA PHE A 44 -0.43 -7.74 -8.52
C PHE A 44 -0.51 -9.20 -8.97
N LYS A 45 -1.47 -9.51 -9.83
CA LYS A 45 -1.57 -10.82 -10.51
C LYS A 45 -0.54 -10.98 -11.61
N ALA A 46 -0.31 -9.93 -12.37
CA ALA A 46 0.63 -9.93 -13.49
C ALA A 46 1.92 -9.21 -13.13
N ARG A 47 2.96 -9.50 -13.92
CA ARG A 47 4.21 -8.74 -13.89
C ARG A 47 3.95 -7.29 -14.28
N LEU A 48 4.57 -6.37 -13.56
CA LEU A 48 4.51 -4.94 -13.80
C LEU A 48 5.63 -4.47 -14.71
N GLU A 49 5.38 -3.36 -15.38
CA GLU A 49 6.41 -2.61 -16.08
C GLU A 49 7.37 -1.96 -15.07
N PRO A 50 8.66 -1.80 -15.42
CA PRO A 50 9.62 -1.10 -14.58
C PRO A 50 9.13 0.31 -14.22
N GLY A 51 9.15 0.65 -12.93
CA GLY A 51 8.74 1.97 -12.46
C GLY A 51 7.23 2.17 -12.26
N ALA A 52 6.42 1.11 -12.26
CA ALA A 52 4.97 1.20 -12.01
C ALA A 52 4.60 1.95 -10.71
N HIS A 53 5.44 1.89 -9.67
CA HIS A 53 5.27 2.67 -8.42
C HIS A 53 5.37 4.20 -8.59
N LYS A 54 5.85 4.67 -9.74
CA LYS A 54 5.92 6.10 -10.09
C LYS A 54 4.72 6.57 -10.92
N ASP A 55 3.87 5.64 -11.36
CA ASP A 55 2.67 5.98 -12.12
C ASP A 55 1.64 6.61 -11.18
N THR A 56 1.48 7.93 -11.28
CA THR A 56 0.59 8.70 -10.41
C THR A 56 -0.88 8.36 -10.63
N VAL A 57 -1.27 7.88 -11.81
CA VAL A 57 -2.65 7.44 -12.09
C VAL A 57 -2.91 6.14 -11.35
N LEU A 58 -1.98 5.19 -11.44
CA LEU A 58 -2.06 3.92 -10.70
C LEU A 58 -2.08 4.16 -9.19
N VAL A 59 -1.14 4.94 -8.67
CA VAL A 59 -1.06 5.27 -7.23
C VAL A 59 -2.36 5.91 -6.76
N ARG A 60 -2.90 6.88 -7.51
CA ARG A 60 -4.17 7.51 -7.16
C ARG A 60 -5.33 6.52 -7.11
N GLN A 61 -5.43 5.59 -8.06
CA GLN A 61 -6.49 4.56 -8.06
C GLN A 61 -6.39 3.62 -6.85
N ILE A 62 -5.17 3.28 -6.43
CA ILE A 62 -4.92 2.50 -5.20
C ILE A 62 -5.35 3.30 -3.97
N VAL A 63 -5.00 4.59 -3.89
CA VAL A 63 -5.40 5.44 -2.77
C VAL A 63 -6.92 5.65 -2.76
N GLU A 64 -7.56 5.82 -3.92
CA GLU A 64 -9.02 5.91 -4.04
C GLU A 64 -9.71 4.63 -3.52
N ARG A 65 -9.11 3.46 -3.75
CA ARG A 65 -9.57 2.21 -3.14
C ARG A 65 -9.49 2.24 -1.62
N LEU A 66 -8.37 2.71 -1.05
CA LEU A 66 -8.21 2.87 0.41
C LEU A 66 -9.20 3.90 0.98
N ARG A 67 -9.44 5.00 0.26
CA ARG A 67 -10.43 6.03 0.66
C ARG A 67 -11.84 5.48 0.71
N ALA A 68 -12.22 4.64 -0.26
CA ALA A 68 -13.50 3.93 -0.23
C ALA A 68 -13.64 2.99 0.99
N LEU A 69 -12.51 2.56 1.57
CA LEU A 69 -12.45 1.71 2.76
C LEU A 69 -12.34 2.51 4.07
N GLY A 70 -12.31 3.84 4.00
CA GLY A 70 -12.33 4.73 5.17
C GLY A 70 -11.05 5.54 5.40
N TYR A 71 -10.01 5.37 4.58
CA TYR A 71 -8.83 6.25 4.65
C TYR A 71 -9.22 7.69 4.30
N LYS A 72 -8.77 8.65 5.12
CA LYS A 72 -8.97 10.09 4.90
C LYS A 72 -7.61 10.78 5.01
N GLY A 73 -7.01 11.09 3.87
CA GLY A 73 -5.71 11.74 3.82
C GLY A 73 -5.20 11.95 2.40
N PRO A 74 -3.98 12.49 2.26
CA PRO A 74 -3.35 12.78 0.97
C PRO A 74 -3.01 11.48 0.19
N ASP A 75 -2.59 11.67 -1.06
CA ASP A 75 -2.05 10.57 -1.86
C ASP A 75 -0.70 10.09 -1.31
N PHE A 76 -0.32 8.86 -1.65
CA PHE A 76 0.90 8.25 -1.15
C PHE A 76 2.14 8.69 -1.91
N GLY A 77 3.28 8.61 -1.24
CA GLY A 77 4.60 8.83 -1.82
C GLY A 77 5.14 7.59 -2.53
N HIS A 78 6.35 7.74 -3.08
CA HIS A 78 7.09 6.61 -3.62
C HIS A 78 7.75 5.85 -2.46
N GLY A 79 7.50 4.54 -2.37
CA GLY A 79 8.23 3.69 -1.42
C GLY A 79 9.66 3.43 -1.88
N ASP A 80 10.43 2.76 -1.03
CA ASP A 80 11.84 2.47 -1.29
C ASP A 80 12.04 1.68 -2.61
N PRO A 81 12.89 2.14 -3.55
CA PRO A 81 13.22 1.43 -4.78
C PRO A 81 13.73 0.00 -4.58
N GLY A 82 14.40 -0.29 -3.47
CA GLY A 82 14.94 -1.60 -3.11
C GLY A 82 13.88 -2.61 -2.68
N LEU A 83 12.67 -2.16 -2.33
CA LEU A 83 11.54 -3.02 -1.95
C LEU A 83 10.61 -3.34 -3.12
N GLN A 84 10.82 -2.70 -4.28
CA GLN A 84 10.00 -2.91 -5.45
C GLN A 84 10.31 -4.26 -6.09
N GLU A 85 9.28 -5.05 -6.39
CA GLU A 85 9.45 -6.32 -7.10
C GLU A 85 8.64 -6.35 -8.39
N SER A 86 8.85 -7.41 -9.17
CA SER A 86 8.24 -7.54 -10.49
C SER A 86 6.70 -7.66 -10.48
N SER A 87 6.07 -7.96 -9.35
CA SER A 87 4.60 -8.05 -9.20
C SER A 87 4.12 -7.43 -7.88
N LEU A 88 4.94 -6.57 -7.28
CA LEU A 88 4.69 -5.90 -6.01
C LEU A 88 5.23 -4.49 -6.12
N ILE A 89 4.41 -3.50 -5.76
CA ILE A 89 4.93 -2.16 -5.49
C ILE A 89 4.80 -1.86 -4.01
N VAL A 90 5.73 -1.05 -3.53
CA VAL A 90 5.71 -0.51 -2.16
C VAL A 90 5.55 1.00 -2.25
N LEU A 91 4.62 1.54 -1.47
CA LEU A 91 4.29 2.95 -1.40
C LEU A 91 4.54 3.46 0.02
N GLU A 92 5.04 4.68 0.13
CA GLU A 92 5.23 5.32 1.42
C GLU A 92 3.93 6.01 1.84
N ALA A 93 3.33 5.59 2.95
CA ALA A 93 2.12 6.21 3.46
C ALA A 93 2.45 7.55 4.16
N PRO A 94 1.61 8.58 4.00
CA PRO A 94 1.73 9.81 4.78
C PRO A 94 1.34 9.57 6.24
N GLU A 95 1.75 10.47 7.15
CA GLU A 95 1.50 10.35 8.59
C GLU A 95 0.01 10.15 8.92
N GLU A 96 -0.90 10.81 8.19
CA GLU A 96 -2.35 10.72 8.39
C GLU A 96 -2.90 9.30 8.14
N PHE A 97 -2.16 8.45 7.40
CA PHE A 97 -2.53 7.07 7.19
C PHE A 97 -2.48 6.24 8.49
N THR A 98 -1.67 6.66 9.46
CA THR A 98 -1.52 5.97 10.76
C THR A 98 -2.86 5.75 11.45
N ALA A 99 -3.76 6.74 11.43
CA ALA A 99 -5.07 6.60 12.06
C ALA A 99 -5.93 5.51 11.38
N PHE A 100 -5.85 5.42 10.05
CA PHE A 100 -6.52 4.37 9.30
C PHE A 100 -5.88 3.01 9.56
N ALA A 101 -4.55 2.90 9.55
CA ALA A 101 -3.83 1.67 9.84
C ALA A 101 -4.16 1.14 11.25
N LYS A 102 -4.14 2.00 12.29
CA LYS A 102 -4.53 1.64 13.66
C LYS A 102 -5.97 1.11 13.71
N SER A 103 -6.90 1.70 12.98
CA SER A 103 -8.29 1.21 12.88
C SER A 103 -8.41 -0.19 12.24
N ARG A 104 -7.38 -0.63 11.53
CA ARG A 104 -7.27 -1.95 10.90
C ARG A 104 -6.47 -2.96 11.72
N GLY A 105 -5.95 -2.56 12.89
CA GLY A 105 -5.20 -3.43 13.80
C GLY A 105 -3.70 -3.18 13.83
N TRP A 106 -3.19 -2.19 13.10
CA TRP A 106 -1.77 -1.84 13.13
C TRP A 106 -1.36 -1.30 14.50
N LYS A 107 -0.18 -1.71 14.97
CA LYS A 107 0.42 -1.24 16.21
C LYS A 107 1.73 -0.51 15.94
N ASN A 108 1.87 0.64 16.58
CA ASN A 108 3.13 1.37 16.57
C ASN A 108 4.05 0.79 17.65
N LEU A 109 5.15 0.17 17.23
CA LEU A 109 6.11 -0.39 18.18
C LEU A 109 6.89 0.68 18.92
N ALA A 110 6.98 1.91 18.39
CA ALA A 110 7.68 3.00 19.07
C ALA A 110 6.98 3.44 20.37
N GLU A 111 5.64 3.27 20.46
CA GLU A 111 4.86 3.63 21.66
C GLU A 111 5.03 2.62 22.81
N ASP A 112 5.62 1.43 22.57
CA ASP A 112 5.82 0.40 23.60
C ASP A 112 7.11 0.63 24.44
N PHE A 113 7.96 1.57 24.03
CA PHE A 113 9.25 1.87 24.67
C PHE A 113 9.27 3.20 25.48
N GLU A 114 8.12 3.83 25.73
CA GLU A 114 7.98 5.04 26.58
C GLU A 114 7.57 4.74 28.03
#